data_AF-A0A485NZY2-F1
#
_entry.id   AF-A0A485NZY2-F1
#
_cell.length_a   1.000
_cell.length_b   1.000
_cell.length_c   1.000
_cell.angle_alpha   90.00
_cell.angle_beta   90.00
_cell.angle_gamma   90.00
#
_symmetry.space_group_name_H-M   'P 1'
#
loop_
_entity.id
_entity.type
_entity.pdbx_description
1 polymer ?
#
loop_
_entity_poly.entity_id
_entity_poly.type
_entity_poly.pdbx_seq_one_letter_code
_entity_poly.pdbx_strand_id
1 'polypeptide(L)'
;MPDFEDDGGPYGESEAAAPPGPGTRWRYRSRDTRGSFPEPEESPEGGSYAGALSGPYEGLEAEECGILDGCAHGRCVRVPEGFTCDCFSGYRLDTTRMTCVDINECDEAEAASPLCVNARCVNTDGSFRCICRPGFAPTHQPHHCAPARPRA
;
A
#
# COMPACT_ATOMS: atom_id res chain seq x y z
N MET A 1 -14.11 44.15 42.86
CA MET A 1 -12.71 44.51 43.17
C MET A 1 -11.93 43.24 43.43
N PRO A 2 -10.77 43.01 42.81
CA PRO A 2 -10.08 43.73 41.72
C PRO A 2 -10.39 43.06 40.35
N ASP A 3 -10.33 43.70 39.17
CA ASP A 3 -9.28 44.51 38.51
C ASP A 3 -8.03 43.70 38.14
N PHE A 4 -8.02 43.20 36.90
CA PHE A 4 -6.80 42.96 36.13
C PHE A 4 -7.11 43.26 34.65
N GLU A 5 -6.93 44.52 34.29
CA GLU A 5 -6.68 44.96 32.92
C GLU A 5 -5.22 44.66 32.52
N ASP A 6 -4.93 44.78 31.22
CA ASP A 6 -3.61 44.87 30.56
C ASP A 6 -2.95 43.52 30.19
N ASP A 7 -2.41 43.27 28.99
CA ASP A 7 -2.29 43.98 27.71
C ASP A 7 -1.62 43.01 26.71
N GLY A 8 -1.74 43.29 25.42
CA GLY A 8 -0.75 42.83 24.44
C GLY A 8 -1.24 41.78 23.45
N GLY A 9 -1.66 42.25 22.27
CA GLY A 9 -1.81 41.43 21.06
C GLY A 9 -0.45 41.02 20.45
N PRO A 10 -0.29 41.11 19.12
CA PRO A 10 -0.64 40.06 18.17
C PRO A 10 0.60 39.59 17.37
N TYR A 11 0.77 38.28 17.15
CA TYR A 11 1.69 37.71 16.15
C TYR A 11 1.43 36.19 16.07
N GLY A 12 1.42 35.50 14.94
CA GLY A 12 1.37 35.91 13.56
C GLY A 12 0.68 34.76 12.82
N GLU A 13 -0.18 35.13 11.88
CA GLU A 13 -0.80 34.21 10.95
C GLU A 13 0.29 33.58 10.09
N SER A 14 0.35 32.25 10.03
CA SER A 14 1.23 31.55 9.11
C SER A 14 0.69 31.70 7.69
N GLU A 15 1.08 32.77 7.00
CA GLU A 15 0.82 32.97 5.58
C GLU A 15 1.54 31.88 4.78
N ALA A 16 0.77 30.96 4.21
CA ALA A 16 1.25 30.02 3.21
C ALA A 16 1.72 30.81 1.98
N ALA A 17 3.03 30.80 1.71
CA ALA A 17 3.61 31.42 0.53
C ALA A 17 2.99 30.82 -0.74
N ALA A 18 2.29 31.66 -1.51
CA ALA A 18 1.74 31.31 -2.81
C ALA A 18 2.85 30.85 -3.78
N PRO A 19 2.57 29.95 -4.73
CA PRO A 19 3.54 29.55 -5.75
C PRO A 19 3.88 30.75 -6.65
N PRO A 20 5.14 30.91 -7.08
CA PRO A 20 5.51 32.02 -7.95
C PRO A 20 4.83 31.87 -9.32
N GLY A 21 4.28 32.98 -9.82
CA GLY A 21 3.67 33.05 -11.15
C GLY A 21 4.67 32.81 -12.29
N PRO A 22 4.17 32.66 -13.52
CA PRO A 22 4.99 32.35 -14.69
C PRO A 22 5.96 33.51 -15.00
N GLY A 23 7.27 33.24 -14.92
CA GLY A 23 8.31 34.21 -15.29
C GLY A 23 9.54 34.28 -14.39
N THR A 24 9.63 33.49 -13.32
CA THR A 24 10.81 33.47 -12.44
C THR A 24 11.94 32.63 -13.05
N ARG A 25 13.07 33.29 -13.35
CA ARG A 25 14.26 32.69 -13.96
C ARG A 25 15.18 32.12 -12.89
N TRP A 26 15.43 30.81 -12.93
CA TRP A 26 16.43 30.13 -12.11
C TRP A 26 17.84 30.69 -12.38
N ARG A 27 18.57 31.09 -11.33
CA ARG A 27 20.01 31.33 -11.42
C ARG A 27 20.74 30.00 -11.21
N TYR A 28 21.15 29.36 -12.30
CA TYR A 28 22.17 28.31 -12.24
C TYR A 28 23.50 28.96 -11.85
N ARG A 29 24.03 28.63 -10.66
CA ARG A 29 25.36 29.06 -10.25
C ARG A 29 26.37 28.07 -10.80
N SER A 30 26.89 28.34 -11.99
CA SER A 30 28.10 27.71 -12.48
C SER A 30 29.31 28.47 -11.95
N ARG A 31 30.27 27.78 -11.33
CA ARG A 31 31.69 28.06 -11.53
C ARG A 31 32.59 26.97 -10.99
N ASP A 32 33.52 26.61 -11.86
CA ASP A 32 34.57 25.62 -11.75
C ASP A 32 35.61 25.85 -10.63
N THR A 33 36.37 24.77 -10.41
CA THR A 33 37.79 24.68 -10.00
C THR A 33 38.15 24.48 -8.53
N ARG A 34 38.71 23.28 -8.29
CA ARG A 34 39.84 22.93 -7.38
C ARG A 34 39.74 23.39 -5.93
N GLY A 35 39.43 22.45 -5.04
CA GLY A 35 39.68 22.60 -3.60
C GLY A 35 39.16 21.44 -2.76
N SER A 36 40.05 20.48 -2.49
CA SER A 36 40.11 19.65 -1.27
C SER A 36 38.92 18.73 -0.94
N PHE A 37 39.05 17.49 -1.40
CA PHE A 37 38.54 16.30 -0.72
C PHE A 37 39.19 16.20 0.68
N PRO A 38 38.46 16.00 1.79
CA PRO A 38 38.97 15.24 2.90
C PRO A 38 38.71 13.75 2.62
N GLU A 39 39.79 12.98 2.55
CA GLU A 39 39.76 11.53 2.61
C GLU A 39 39.16 11.11 3.97
N PRO A 40 38.28 10.10 4.06
CA PRO A 40 37.95 9.50 5.33
C PRO A 40 39.15 8.68 5.80
N GLU A 41 39.78 9.14 6.88
CA GLU A 41 40.88 8.45 7.53
C GLU A 41 40.42 7.06 7.98
N GLU A 42 41.06 6.02 7.43
CA GLU A 42 41.11 4.72 8.10
C GLU A 42 41.92 4.87 9.39
N SER A 43 41.34 4.52 10.53
CA SER A 43 42.11 3.85 11.59
C SER A 43 41.23 3.15 12.64
N PRO A 44 41.77 2.10 13.26
CA PRO A 44 41.08 1.02 13.99
C PRO A 44 40.73 1.49 15.42
N GLU A 45 39.90 0.83 16.22
CA GLU A 45 40.13 -0.45 16.89
C GLU A 45 38.80 -1.03 17.40
N GLY A 46 38.73 -2.36 17.48
CA GLY A 46 37.55 -3.09 17.92
C GLY A 46 37.14 -2.77 19.37
N GLY A 47 35.83 -2.77 19.59
CA GLY A 47 35.21 -2.70 20.90
C GLY A 47 33.85 -3.38 20.85
N SER A 48 33.83 -4.68 21.14
CA SER A 48 32.61 -5.45 21.39
C SER A 48 31.97 -4.94 22.68
N TYR A 49 30.89 -4.16 22.56
CA TYR A 49 29.85 -4.19 23.58
C TYR A 49 28.68 -5.00 23.02
N ALA A 50 28.77 -6.32 23.21
CA ALA A 50 27.60 -7.18 23.24
C ALA A 50 26.78 -6.80 24.49
N GLY A 51 26.06 -5.69 24.39
CA GLY A 51 25.09 -5.22 25.37
C GLY A 51 23.71 -5.26 24.73
N ALA A 52 23.11 -6.44 24.73
CA ALA A 52 21.73 -6.65 24.34
C ALA A 52 20.82 -5.69 25.11
N LEU A 53 20.28 -4.69 24.42
CA LEU A 53 19.00 -4.12 24.81
C LEU A 53 17.94 -4.98 24.17
N SER A 54 17.67 -6.09 24.86
CA SER A 54 16.47 -6.92 24.71
C SER A 54 15.23 -6.03 24.87
N GLY A 55 14.77 -5.44 23.78
CA GLY A 55 13.37 -5.07 23.66
C GLY A 55 12.51 -6.34 23.64
N PRO A 56 11.24 -6.29 24.04
CA PRO A 56 10.32 -7.45 23.99
C PRO A 56 9.94 -7.89 22.56
N TYR A 57 10.70 -7.46 21.54
CA TYR A 57 10.43 -7.70 20.12
C TYR A 57 11.66 -8.24 19.36
N GLU A 58 12.52 -8.96 20.06
CA GLU A 58 13.59 -9.74 19.44
C GLU A 58 13.00 -11.05 18.89
N GLY A 59 12.87 -11.11 17.55
CA GLY A 59 13.12 -12.35 16.80
C GLY A 59 11.98 -13.36 16.68
N LEU A 60 11.09 -13.15 15.71
CA LEU A 60 10.62 -14.27 14.90
C LEU A 60 11.64 -14.43 13.77
N GLU A 61 12.49 -15.48 13.85
CA GLU A 61 13.56 -15.71 12.87
C GLU A 61 13.00 -15.91 11.45
N ALA A 62 13.85 -15.79 10.42
CA ALA A 62 13.43 -15.87 9.00
C ALA A 62 12.76 -17.20 8.62
N GLU A 63 12.85 -18.19 9.50
CA GLU A 63 12.29 -19.53 9.34
C GLU A 63 10.80 -19.56 9.76
N GLU A 64 10.31 -18.65 10.60
CA GLU A 64 8.92 -18.62 11.09
C GLU A 64 7.89 -18.26 10.00
N CYS A 65 8.30 -17.45 9.02
CA CYS A 65 7.49 -17.06 7.86
C CYS A 65 7.31 -18.22 6.85
N GLY A 66 7.96 -19.37 7.10
CA GLY A 66 7.90 -20.58 6.28
C GLY A 66 7.75 -21.91 7.04
N ILE A 67 7.69 -21.93 8.38
CA ILE A 67 7.57 -23.17 9.18
C ILE A 67 6.12 -23.57 9.48
N LEU A 68 5.20 -22.61 9.51
CA LEU A 68 3.76 -22.85 9.59
C LEU A 68 3.13 -22.32 8.31
N ASP A 69 2.08 -22.96 7.78
CA ASP A 69 1.27 -22.55 6.61
C ASP A 69 0.61 -21.14 6.81
N GLY A 70 1.41 -20.11 7.03
CA GLY A 70 1.00 -18.87 7.68
C GLY A 70 0.34 -17.87 6.74
N CYS A 71 0.46 -18.05 5.41
CA CYS A 71 -0.18 -17.18 4.42
C CYS A 71 -0.64 -18.00 3.21
N ALA A 72 -1.73 -18.74 3.34
CA ALA A 72 -2.41 -19.29 2.17
C ALA A 72 -2.80 -18.14 1.22
N HIS A 73 -2.55 -18.29 -0.09
CA HIS A 73 -2.87 -17.30 -1.11
C HIS A 73 -2.20 -15.91 -0.95
N GLY A 74 -1.02 -15.87 -0.32
CA GLY A 74 -0.24 -14.64 -0.19
C GLY A 74 1.23 -14.89 0.10
N ARG A 75 1.97 -13.79 0.23
CA ARG A 75 3.38 -13.79 0.65
C ARG A 75 3.46 -13.30 2.09
N CYS A 76 4.11 -14.04 2.96
CA CYS A 76 4.39 -13.57 4.32
C CYS A 76 5.43 -12.42 4.29
N VAL A 77 5.17 -11.35 5.04
CA VAL A 77 6.04 -10.18 5.17
C VAL A 77 6.24 -9.83 6.65
N ARG A 78 7.48 -9.48 7.01
CA ARG A 78 7.85 -9.12 8.39
C ARG A 78 7.47 -7.67 8.67
N VAL A 79 6.92 -7.42 9.86
CA VAL A 79 6.59 -6.08 10.37
C VAL A 79 7.17 -5.90 11.78
N PRO A 80 7.35 -4.66 12.28
CA PRO A 80 7.90 -4.43 13.62
C PRO A 80 7.09 -5.09 14.74
N GLU A 81 5.78 -5.31 14.51
CA GLU A 81 4.87 -5.97 15.44
C GLU A 81 4.72 -7.49 15.18
N GLY A 82 5.57 -8.10 14.32
CA GLY A 82 5.57 -9.54 14.06
C GLY A 82 5.62 -9.88 12.56
N PHE A 83 4.59 -10.57 12.05
CA PHE A 83 4.43 -10.85 10.63
C PHE A 83 3.00 -10.52 10.16
N THR A 84 2.84 -10.27 8.87
CA THR A 84 1.54 -10.09 8.21
C THR A 84 1.58 -10.74 6.81
N CYS A 85 0.44 -10.96 6.18
CA CYS A 85 0.38 -11.44 4.80
C CYS A 85 0.20 -10.31 3.79
N ASP A 86 0.93 -10.39 2.70
CA ASP A 86 0.76 -9.62 1.48
C ASP A 86 -0.04 -10.48 0.49
N CYS A 87 -1.35 -10.24 0.41
CA CYS A 87 -2.28 -11.11 -0.31
C CYS A 87 -2.16 -10.97 -1.83
N PHE A 88 -2.31 -12.08 -2.56
CA PHE A 88 -2.38 -12.03 -4.02
C PHE A 88 -3.66 -11.34 -4.50
N SER A 89 -3.68 -10.92 -5.76
CA SER A 89 -4.88 -10.37 -6.39
C SER A 89 -6.07 -11.32 -6.25
N GLY A 90 -7.24 -10.77 -5.91
CA GLY A 90 -8.43 -11.58 -5.62
C GLY A 90 -8.55 -12.01 -4.16
N TYR A 91 -7.57 -11.69 -3.30
CA TYR A 91 -7.60 -11.99 -1.88
C TYR A 91 -7.40 -10.73 -1.03
N ARG A 92 -7.93 -10.76 0.18
CA ARG A 92 -7.77 -9.69 1.17
C ARG A 92 -7.38 -10.26 2.53
N LEU A 93 -6.76 -9.41 3.34
CA LEU A 93 -6.49 -9.76 4.73
C LEU A 93 -7.79 -9.95 5.51
N ASP A 94 -7.86 -11.03 6.26
CA ASP A 94 -8.89 -11.22 7.26
C ASP A 94 -8.72 -10.21 8.43
N THR A 95 -9.73 -10.13 9.29
CA THR A 95 -9.75 -9.31 10.52
C THR A 95 -8.52 -9.52 11.41
N THR A 96 -7.94 -10.72 11.40
CA THR A 96 -6.73 -11.09 12.15
C THR A 96 -5.43 -10.62 11.50
N ARG A 97 -5.46 -10.16 10.25
CA ARG A 97 -4.29 -9.79 9.42
C ARG A 97 -3.24 -10.90 9.21
N MET A 98 -3.61 -12.14 9.51
CA MET A 98 -2.72 -13.29 9.44
C MET A 98 -3.07 -14.25 8.31
N THR A 99 -4.18 -14.06 7.62
CA THR A 99 -4.60 -14.95 6.52
C THR A 99 -5.18 -14.14 5.37
N CYS A 100 -4.99 -14.65 4.15
CA CYS A 100 -5.62 -14.09 2.96
C CYS A 100 -6.86 -14.90 2.64
N VAL A 101 -8.01 -14.23 2.72
CA VAL A 101 -9.30 -14.78 2.37
C VAL A 101 -9.70 -14.30 0.99
N ASP A 102 -10.33 -15.19 0.23
CA ASP A 102 -10.88 -14.88 -1.08
C ASP A 102 -11.85 -13.69 -1.00
N ILE A 103 -11.74 -12.76 -1.95
CA ILE A 103 -12.66 -11.64 -2.08
C ILE A 103 -13.84 -12.14 -2.90
N ASN A 104 -15.02 -12.24 -2.29
CA ASN A 104 -16.21 -12.53 -3.08
C ASN A 104 -16.66 -11.28 -3.85
N GLU A 105 -16.15 -11.11 -5.08
CA GLU A 105 -16.50 -9.94 -5.89
C GLU A 105 -17.98 -9.94 -6.28
N CYS A 106 -18.66 -11.09 -6.27
CA CYS A 106 -20.10 -11.16 -6.52
C CYS A 106 -20.92 -10.50 -5.41
N ASP A 107 -20.48 -10.57 -4.15
CA ASP A 107 -21.20 -9.94 -3.04
C ASP A 107 -20.89 -8.43 -2.97
N GLU A 108 -19.64 -8.04 -3.22
CA GLU A 108 -19.20 -6.65 -3.20
C GLU A 108 -19.77 -5.83 -4.37
N ALA A 109 -19.88 -6.42 -5.56
CA ALA A 109 -20.28 -5.69 -6.75
C ALA A 109 -21.78 -5.41 -6.84
N GLU A 110 -22.62 -6.25 -6.24
CA GLU A 110 -24.06 -5.97 -6.11
C GLU A 110 -24.33 -4.63 -5.38
N ALA A 111 -23.36 -4.13 -4.59
CA ALA A 111 -23.46 -2.85 -3.90
C ALA A 111 -22.99 -1.63 -4.72
N ALA A 112 -22.19 -1.81 -5.78
CA ALA A 112 -21.47 -0.70 -6.43
C ALA A 112 -21.76 -0.54 -7.93
N SER A 113 -21.85 -1.62 -8.70
CA SER A 113 -22.07 -1.60 -10.16
C SER A 113 -22.22 -3.03 -10.70
N PRO A 114 -23.03 -3.29 -11.74
CA PRO A 114 -23.17 -4.64 -12.29
C PRO A 114 -21.84 -5.20 -12.81
N LEU A 115 -21.23 -6.11 -12.04
CA LEU A 115 -19.98 -6.81 -12.37
C LEU A 115 -20.09 -7.63 -13.66
N CYS A 116 -21.26 -8.24 -13.87
CA CYS A 116 -21.55 -9.16 -14.97
C CYS A 116 -22.75 -8.66 -15.79
N VAL A 117 -22.56 -8.35 -17.07
CA VAL A 117 -23.65 -7.86 -17.93
C VAL A 117 -24.29 -9.02 -18.70
N ASN A 118 -25.61 -9.19 -18.56
CA ASN A 118 -26.39 -10.31 -19.11
C ASN A 118 -25.90 -11.71 -18.68
N ALA A 119 -25.31 -11.78 -17.49
CA ALA A 119 -24.76 -13.01 -16.92
C ALA A 119 -25.13 -13.13 -15.44
N ARG A 120 -24.88 -14.31 -14.85
CA ARG A 120 -24.82 -14.49 -13.40
C ARG A 120 -23.36 -14.46 -12.96
N CYS A 121 -23.08 -13.78 -11.86
CA CYS A 121 -21.77 -13.86 -11.21
C CYS A 121 -21.64 -15.19 -10.46
N VAL A 122 -20.45 -15.79 -10.51
CA VAL A 122 -20.09 -16.96 -9.71
C VAL A 122 -18.70 -16.73 -9.15
N ASN A 123 -18.61 -16.68 -7.83
CA ASN A 123 -17.34 -16.53 -7.12
C ASN A 123 -16.48 -17.79 -7.29
N THR A 124 -15.17 -17.62 -7.37
CA THR A 124 -14.19 -18.69 -7.50
C THR A 124 -12.98 -18.39 -6.63
N ASP A 125 -12.17 -19.39 -6.29
CA ASP A 125 -11.00 -19.14 -5.44
C ASP A 125 -9.98 -18.23 -6.14
N GLY A 126 -9.81 -17.02 -5.63
CA GLY A 126 -8.93 -15.95 -6.11
C GLY A 126 -9.46 -15.15 -7.28
N SER A 127 -10.73 -15.31 -7.67
CA SER A 127 -11.33 -14.56 -8.77
C SER A 127 -12.84 -14.77 -8.85
N PHE A 128 -13.47 -14.26 -9.91
CA PHE A 128 -14.86 -14.59 -10.24
C PHE A 128 -15.00 -14.85 -11.73
N ARG A 129 -16.12 -15.49 -12.09
CA ARG A 129 -16.52 -15.62 -13.50
C ARG A 129 -17.99 -15.32 -13.69
N CYS A 130 -18.28 -14.76 -14.87
CA CYS A 130 -19.64 -14.51 -15.31
C CYS A 130 -20.12 -15.65 -16.20
N ILE A 131 -21.23 -16.28 -15.84
CA ILE A 131 -21.89 -17.29 -16.67
C ILE A 131 -23.04 -16.61 -17.42
N CYS A 132 -22.94 -16.53 -18.75
CA CYS A 132 -23.96 -15.91 -19.58
C CYS A 132 -25.33 -16.58 -19.39
N ARG A 133 -26.39 -15.76 -19.39
CA ARG A 133 -27.77 -16.26 -19.37
C ARG A 133 -28.08 -17.05 -20.66
N PRO A 134 -29.08 -17.95 -20.64
CA PRO A 134 -29.49 -18.67 -21.84
C PRO A 134 -29.76 -17.71 -23.02
N GLY A 135 -29.25 -18.05 -24.19
CA GLY A 135 -29.35 -17.19 -25.39
C GLY A 135 -28.31 -16.08 -25.48
N PHE A 136 -27.37 -15.98 -24.54
CA PHE A 136 -26.23 -15.06 -24.57
C PHE A 136 -24.90 -15.82 -24.63
N ALA A 137 -23.88 -15.19 -25.22
CA ALA A 137 -22.52 -15.70 -25.36
C ALA A 137 -21.50 -14.66 -24.88
N PRO A 138 -20.33 -15.10 -24.36
CA PRO A 138 -19.27 -14.19 -23.94
C PRO A 138 -18.74 -13.38 -25.13
N THR A 139 -18.40 -12.13 -24.87
CA THR A 139 -17.84 -11.21 -25.87
C THR A 139 -16.32 -11.05 -25.70
N HIS A 140 -15.68 -10.21 -26.51
CA HIS A 140 -14.29 -9.81 -26.29
C HIS A 140 -14.11 -8.90 -25.07
N GLN A 141 -15.19 -8.30 -24.57
CA GLN A 141 -15.14 -7.52 -23.34
C GLN A 141 -15.28 -8.47 -22.14
N PRO A 142 -14.40 -8.35 -21.13
CA PRO A 142 -14.48 -9.18 -19.94
C PRO A 142 -15.82 -8.94 -19.24
N HIS A 143 -16.39 -10.02 -18.70
CA HIS A 143 -17.63 -9.98 -17.91
C HIS A 143 -18.90 -9.51 -18.66
N HIS A 144 -18.83 -9.30 -19.98
CA HIS A 144 -19.96 -8.90 -20.82
C HIS A 144 -20.43 -10.02 -21.74
N CYS A 145 -21.72 -10.32 -21.68
CA CYS A 145 -22.38 -11.25 -22.58
C CYS A 145 -23.32 -10.52 -23.55
N ALA A 146 -23.28 -10.92 -24.82
CA ALA A 146 -24.16 -10.42 -25.87
C ALA A 146 -25.05 -11.55 -26.41
N PRO A 147 -26.19 -11.23 -27.07
CA PRO A 147 -27.05 -12.24 -27.67
C PRO A 147 -26.25 -13.20 -28.57
N ALA A 148 -26.39 -14.50 -28.31
CA ALA A 148 -25.73 -15.54 -29.08
C ALA A 148 -26.26 -15.48 -30.51
N ARG A 149 -25.35 -15.35 -31.48
CA ARG A 149 -25.75 -15.40 -32.88
C ARG A 149 -26.25 -16.81 -33.20
N PRO A 150 -27.44 -16.96 -33.80
CA PRO A 150 -27.90 -18.28 -34.23
C PRO A 150 -26.88 -18.85 -35.22
N ARG A 151 -26.53 -20.13 -35.06
CA ARG A 151 -25.80 -20.85 -36.09
C ARG A 151 -26.73 -20.95 -37.30
N ALA A 152 -26.33 -20.32 -38.39
CA ALA A 152 -26.99 -20.42 -39.68
C ALA A 152 -26.81 -21.82 -40.28
#